data_AF-N0A4N7-F1
#
_entry.id   AF-N0A4N7-F1
#
_cell.length_a   1.000
_cell.length_b   1.000
_cell.length_c   1.000
_cell.angle_alpha   90.00
_cell.angle_beta   90.00
_cell.angle_gamma   90.00
#
_symmetry.space_group_name_H-M   'P 1'
#
loop_
_entity.id
_entity.type
_entity.pdbx_description
1 polymer ?
#
loop_
_entity_poly.entity_id
_entity_poly.type
_entity_poly.pdbx_seq_one_letter_code
_entity_poly.pdbx_strand_id
1 'polypeptide(L)'
;MMLFHDHAMALLIGVFTLVSMIGVKLCFNKFSTRVMTEAQILETLWTILPAFLLVWLALPSLRLLYLLDEQGSEGLILKTIGHQWYWS
;
A
#
# COMPACT_ATOMS: atom_id res chain seq x y z
N MET A 1 -8.19 3.14 -12.28
CA MET A 1 -7.16 2.15 -11.94
C MET A 1 -5.74 2.74 -11.94
N MET A 2 -5.25 3.35 -13.03
CA MET A 2 -3.89 3.93 -13.06
C MET A 2 -3.62 4.95 -11.94
N LEU A 3 -4.53 5.89 -11.67
CA LEU A 3 -4.37 6.84 -10.56
C LEU A 3 -4.27 6.17 -9.17
N PHE A 4 -4.99 5.07 -8.96
CA PHE A 4 -4.90 4.31 -7.71
C PHE A 4 -3.55 3.57 -7.62
N HIS A 5 -3.10 3.00 -8.73
CA HIS A 5 -1.77 2.38 -8.83
C HIS A 5 -0.66 3.39 -8.51
N ASP A 6 -0.69 4.58 -9.10
CA ASP A 6 0.33 5.61 -8.87
C ASP A 6 0.32 6.10 -7.42
N HIS A 7 -0.87 6.25 -6.82
CA HIS A 7 -1.02 6.57 -5.41
C HIS A 7 -0.40 5.49 -4.49
N ALA A 8 -0.70 4.21 -4.75
CA ALA A 8 -0.14 3.09 -3.99
C ALA A 8 1.39 3.00 -4.15
N MET A 9 1.91 3.21 -5.36
CA MET A 9 3.34 3.19 -5.65
C MET A 9 4.08 4.33 -4.95
N ALA A 10 3.50 5.54 -4.93
CA ALA A 10 4.08 6.69 -4.22
C ALA A 10 4.20 6.41 -2.71
N LEU A 11 3.18 5.79 -2.09
CA LEU A 11 3.22 5.41 -0.68
C LEU A 11 4.32 4.36 -0.41
N LEU A 12 4.41 3.33 -1.26
CA LEU A 12 5.41 2.27 -1.12
C LEU A 12 6.85 2.82 -1.20
N ILE A 13 7.13 3.66 -2.20
CA ILE A 13 8.44 4.32 -2.34
C ILE A 13 8.71 5.24 -1.14
N GLY A 14 7.70 5.95 -0.64
CA GLY A 14 7.80 6.79 0.56
C GLY A 14 8.22 6.00 1.80
N VAL A 15 7.60 4.84 2.04
CA VAL A 15 7.96 3.97 3.18
C VAL A 15 9.36 3.40 2.99
N PHE A 16 9.69 2.92 1.80
CA PHE A 16 11.00 2.31 1.53
C PHE A 16 12.14 3.32 1.72
N THR A 17 11.99 4.54 1.19
CA THR A 17 12.99 5.60 1.34
C THR A 17 13.15 6.02 2.80
N LEU A 18 12.06 6.13 3.57
CA LEU A 18 12.10 6.43 5.00
C LEU A 18 12.89 5.37 5.78
N VAL A 19 12.58 4.09 5.57
CA VAL A 19 13.28 2.97 6.24
C VAL A 19 14.76 2.97 5.87
N SER A 20 15.08 3.15 4.59
CA SER A 20 16.47 3.26 4.11
C SER A 20 17.22 4.40 4.79
N MET A 21 16.62 5.59 4.90
CA MET A 21 17.25 6.74 5.56
C MET A 21 17.53 6.48 7.04
N ILE A 22 16.61 5.85 7.77
CA ILE A 22 16.81 5.49 9.19
C ILE A 22 17.92 4.42 9.30
N GLY A 23 17.89 3.39 8.45
CA GLY A 23 18.91 2.34 8.42
C GLY A 23 20.32 2.89 8.19
N VAL A 24 20.48 3.76 7.19
CA VAL A 24 21.75 4.44 6.91
C VAL A 24 22.22 5.27 8.11
N LYS A 25 21.32 6.05 8.74
CA LYS A 25 21.66 6.84 9.94
C LYS A 25 22.12 5.96 11.10
N LEU A 26 21.50 4.79 11.31
CA LEU A 26 21.91 3.85 12.35
C LEU A 26 23.30 3.29 12.07
N CYS A 27 23.62 2.94 10.81
CA CYS A 27 24.95 2.44 10.43
C CYS A 27 26.08 3.45 10.64
N PHE A 28 25.82 4.74 10.40
CA PHE A 28 26.82 5.80 10.53
C PHE A 28 26.80 6.52 11.89
N ASN A 29 25.96 6.09 12.84
CA ASN A 29 25.86 6.73 14.15
C ASN A 29 27.10 6.43 15.00
N LYS A 30 27.75 7.48 15.51
CA LYS A 30 28.93 7.35 16.41
C LYS A 30 28.53 7.17 17.87
N PHE A 31 27.29 7.50 18.23
CA PHE A 31 26.80 7.41 19.60
C PHE A 31 26.15 6.05 19.84
N SER A 32 26.49 5.42 20.97
CA SER A 32 25.91 4.15 21.41
C SER A 32 25.40 4.29 22.84
N THR A 33 24.16 3.88 23.08
CA THR A 33 23.57 3.75 24.42
C THR A 33 23.15 2.30 24.62
N ARG A 34 23.44 1.72 25.80
CA ARG A 34 23.06 0.32 26.15
C ARG A 34 21.96 0.24 27.21
N VAL A 35 21.50 1.38 27.72
CA VAL A 35 20.59 1.48 28.88
C VAL A 35 19.12 1.63 28.48
N MET A 36 18.80 1.66 27.18
CA MET A 36 17.41 1.69 26.71
C MET A 36 16.82 0.28 26.80
N THR A 37 16.05 0.01 27.85
CA THR A 37 15.38 -1.27 28.08
C THR A 37 13.98 -1.33 27.48
N GLU A 38 13.27 -0.19 27.46
CA GLU A 38 11.90 -0.09 26.95
C GLU A 38 11.68 1.25 26.24
N ALA A 39 10.91 1.23 25.15
CA ALA A 39 10.61 2.42 24.36
C ALA A 39 9.13 2.45 23.94
N GLN A 40 8.21 2.33 24.90
CA GLN A 40 6.77 2.22 24.66
C GLN A 40 6.21 3.31 23.73
N ILE A 41 6.66 4.56 23.90
CA ILE A 41 6.21 5.68 23.07
C ILE A 41 6.66 5.51 21.61
N LEU A 42 7.85 4.95 21.37
CA LEU A 42 8.32 4.66 20.02
C LEU A 42 7.48 3.55 19.39
N GLU A 43 7.16 2.52 20.18
CA GLU A 43 6.37 1.39 19.72
C GLU A 43 4.95 1.79 19.35
N THR A 44 4.31 2.65 20.14
CA THR A 44 2.98 3.16 19.80
C THR A 44 3.02 4.00 18.54
N LEU A 45 4.03 4.86 18.35
CA LEU A 45 4.18 5.70 17.16
C LEU A 45 4.34 4.87 15.88
N TRP A 46 5.27 3.91 15.85
CA TRP A 46 5.49 3.10 14.65
C TRP A 46 4.39 2.07 14.38
N THR A 47 3.43 1.90 15.29
CA THR A 47 2.26 1.04 15.09
C THR A 47 1.09 1.83 14.51
N ILE A 48 0.82 3.01 15.07
CA ILE A 48 -0.30 3.86 14.64
C ILE A 48 -0.02 4.48 13.26
N LEU A 49 1.21 4.91 12.99
CA LEU A 49 1.56 5.56 11.71
C LEU A 49 1.31 4.63 10.49
N PRO A 50 1.81 3.38 10.45
CA PRO A 50 1.50 2.46 9.36
C PRO A 50 0.01 2.09 9.28
N ALA A 51 -0.67 1.93 10.41
CA ALA A 51 -2.10 1.62 10.43
C ALA A 51 -2.92 2.72 9.72
N PHE A 52 -2.61 3.99 9.98
CA PHE A 52 -3.27 5.11 9.32
C PHE A 52 -2.98 5.16 7.81
N LEU A 53 -1.72 4.92 7.41
CA LEU A 53 -1.34 4.84 5.99
C LEU A 53 -2.11 3.75 5.24
N LEU A 54 -2.32 2.58 5.87
CA LEU A 54 -3.08 1.48 5.29
C LEU A 54 -4.57 1.82 5.15
N VAL A 55 -5.18 2.45 6.16
CA VAL A 55 -6.58 2.89 6.08
C VAL A 55 -6.75 3.90 4.94
N TRP A 56 -5.83 4.85 4.81
CA TRP A 56 -5.86 5.84 3.73
C TRP A 56 -5.78 5.20 2.34
N LEU A 57 -4.98 4.14 2.19
CA LEU A 57 -4.88 3.39 0.94
C LEU A 57 -6.12 2.51 0.69
N ALA A 58 -6.73 1.95 1.74
CA ALA A 58 -7.88 1.05 1.62
C ALA A 58 -9.19 1.75 1.20
N LEU A 59 -9.43 2.99 1.65
CA LEU A 59 -10.66 3.72 1.30
C LEU A 59 -10.84 3.92 -0.22
N PRO A 60 -9.87 4.47 -0.98
CA PRO A 60 -9.99 4.59 -2.43
C PRO A 60 -9.98 3.22 -3.13
N SER A 61 -9.31 2.21 -2.58
CA SER A 61 -9.29 0.86 -3.16
C SER A 61 -10.66 0.20 -3.09
N LEU A 62 -11.33 0.26 -1.94
CA LEU A 62 -12.67 -0.30 -1.76
C LEU A 62 -13.69 0.42 -2.62
N ARG A 63 -13.63 1.76 -2.69
CA ARG A 63 -14.50 2.53 -3.58
C ARG A 63 -14.32 2.09 -5.04
N LEU A 64 -13.08 1.91 -5.50
CA LEU A 64 -12.82 1.46 -6.86
C LEU A 64 -13.37 0.06 -7.11
N LEU A 65 -13.25 -0.86 -6.15
CA LEU A 65 -13.80 -2.21 -6.24
C LEU A 65 -15.32 -2.17 -6.44
N TYR A 66 -16.05 -1.39 -5.63
CA TYR A 66 -17.50 -1.28 -5.78
C TYR A 66 -17.92 -0.68 -7.13
N LEU A 67 -17.18 0.31 -7.62
CA LEU A 67 -17.44 0.89 -8.95
C LEU A 67 -17.20 -0.10 -10.11
N LEU A 68 -16.39 -1.14 -9.90
CA LEU A 68 -16.16 -2.19 -10.90
C LEU A 68 -17.23 -3.29 -10.85
N ASP A 69 -17.78 -3.52 -9.65
CA ASP A 69 -18.83 -4.53 -9.43
C ASP A 69 -20.21 -4.02 -9.87
N GLU A 70 -20.45 -2.71 -9.78
CA GLU A 70 -21.59 -2.07 -10.44
C GLU A 70 -21.42 -2.12 -11.97
N GLN A 71 -21.73 -3.28 -12.56
CA GLN A 71 -22.03 -3.37 -13.98
C GLN A 71 -23.31 -2.58 -14.25
N GLY A 72 -23.15 -1.42 -14.89
CA GLY A 72 -24.28 -0.72 -15.48
C GLY A 72 -25.06 -1.66 -16.39
N SER A 73 -26.37 -1.43 -16.52
CA SER A 73 -27.18 -2.16 -17.49
C SER A 73 -26.69 -1.83 -18.91
N GLU A 74 -25.79 -2.66 -19.45
CA GLU A 74 -25.30 -2.49 -20.81
C GLU A 74 -26.31 -3.06 -21.82
N GLY A 75 -26.52 -2.33 -22.92
CA GLY A 75 -27.47 -2.70 -23.97
C GLY A 75 -26.98 -3.82 -24.90
N LEU A 76 -25.72 -4.26 -24.80
CA LEU A 76 -25.14 -5.29 -25.64
C LEU A 76 -24.32 -6.28 -24.81
N ILE A 77 -24.69 -7.55 -24.85
CA ILE A 77 -24.01 -8.63 -24.11
C ILE A 77 -23.14 -9.42 -25.08
N LEU A 78 -21.81 -9.37 -24.89
CA LEU A 78 -20.85 -10.21 -25.60
C LEU A 78 -20.44 -11.38 -24.70
N LYS A 79 -20.58 -12.60 -25.23
CA LYS A 79 -20.09 -13.81 -24.58
C LYS A 79 -18.88 -14.31 -25.34
N THR A 80 -17.78 -14.53 -24.64
CA THR A 80 -16.58 -15.17 -25.18
C THR A 80 -16.39 -16.53 -24.51
N ILE A 81 -16.01 -17.54 -25.29
CA ILE A 81 -15.72 -18.91 -24.82
C ILE A 81 -14.25 -19.19 -25.10
N GLY A 82 -13.49 -19.56 -24.07
CA GLY A 82 -12.09 -19.94 -24.19
C GLY A 82 -11.93 -21.38 -24.63
N HIS A 83 -11.18 -21.58 -25.71
CA HIS A 83 -10.69 -22.88 -26.19
C HIS A 83 -9.19 -22.98 -25.96
N GLN A 84 -8.61 -24.16 -26.16
CA GLN A 84 -7.15 -24.28 -26.20
C GLN A 84 -6.60 -23.45 -27.37
N TRP A 85 -5.89 -22.38 -27.03
CA TRP A 85 -5.22 -21.43 -27.93
C TRP A 85 -6.10 -20.43 -28.69
N TYR A 86 -7.42 -20.38 -28.49
CA TYR A 86 -8.25 -19.32 -29.07
C TYR A 86 -9.51 -19.01 -28.26
N TRP A 87 -10.17 -17.90 -28.59
CA TRP A 87 -11.45 -17.48 -28.02
C TRP A 87 -12.48 -17.38 -29.15
N SER A 88 -13.71 -17.84 -28.90
CA SER A 88 -14.86 -17.71 -29.82
C SER A 88 -15.94 -16.82 -29.22
#